data_AF-A0A7C5WYH7-F1
#
_entry.id   AF-A0A7C5WYH7-F1
#
_cell.length_a   1.000
_cell.length_b   1.000
_cell.length_c   1.000
_cell.angle_alpha   90.00
_cell.angle_beta   90.00
_cell.angle_gamma   90.00
#
_symmetry.space_group_name_H-M   'P 1'
#
loop_
_entity.id
_entity.type
_entity.pdbx_description
1 polymer ?
#
loop_
_entity_poly.entity_id
_entity_poly.type
_entity_poly.pdbx_seq_one_letter_code
_entity_poly.pdbx_strand_id
1 'polypeptide(L)'
;LGFGLLMFLPKIGFLTWEDTRNIPYEIIFLFGAGFSIAAAVSHSGLASDIASKLSFVSHLPLLGMFLVIALFVTFSTEVTSNTALTSIAIPIFYEFAQKMPQDQGTMLLMVATVAASYAFMLPIATPPNAIVMSSRIIRIREMATVGLKLNFIGVAVLTLVAYFLWGFMI
;
A
#
# COMPACT_ATOMS: atom_id res chain seq x y z
N LEU A 1 8.13 -10.86 -15.44
CA LEU A 1 9.30 -10.45 -16.26
C LEU A 1 9.46 -11.27 -17.55
N GLY A 2 9.45 -12.61 -17.51
CA GLY A 2 9.76 -13.46 -18.67
C GLY A 2 8.87 -13.28 -19.91
N PHE A 3 7.57 -13.09 -19.73
CA PHE A 3 6.63 -12.88 -20.85
C PHE A 3 6.88 -11.56 -21.61
N GLY A 4 7.26 -10.50 -20.88
CA GLY A 4 7.59 -9.21 -21.51
C GLY A 4 8.86 -9.30 -22.36
N LEU A 5 9.91 -10.00 -21.88
CA LEU A 5 11.13 -10.23 -22.65
C LEU A 5 10.88 -11.10 -23.89
N LEU A 6 9.96 -12.06 -23.81
CA LEU A 6 9.52 -12.87 -24.95
C LEU A 6 8.89 -12.05 -26.07
N MET A 7 8.22 -10.94 -25.73
CA MET A 7 7.60 -10.05 -26.72
C MET A 7 8.61 -9.20 -27.51
N PHE A 8 9.88 -9.12 -27.08
CA PHE A 8 10.97 -8.46 -27.80
C PHE A 8 11.88 -9.44 -28.57
N LEU A 9 11.64 -10.76 -28.46
CA LEU A 9 12.46 -11.76 -29.15
C LEU A 9 12.15 -11.77 -30.66
N PRO A 10 13.17 -11.74 -31.53
CA PRO A 10 12.96 -11.81 -32.97
C PRO A 10 12.28 -13.14 -33.36
N LYS A 11 11.30 -13.07 -34.26
CA LYS A 11 10.45 -14.17 -34.77
C LYS A 11 9.33 -14.68 -33.85
N ILE A 12 9.27 -14.27 -32.58
CA ILE A 12 8.21 -14.69 -31.63
C ILE A 12 7.42 -13.47 -31.13
N GLY A 13 8.14 -12.40 -30.82
CA GLY A 13 7.59 -11.15 -30.32
C GLY A 13 7.08 -10.22 -31.43
N PHE A 14 6.17 -9.33 -31.06
CA PHE A 14 5.62 -8.29 -31.93
C PHE A 14 6.03 -6.88 -31.50
N LEU A 15 6.82 -6.73 -30.42
CA LEU A 15 7.34 -5.45 -29.96
C LEU A 15 8.71 -5.17 -30.60
N THR A 16 8.94 -3.93 -31.00
CA THR A 16 10.25 -3.45 -31.47
C THR A 16 10.97 -2.69 -30.36
N TRP A 17 12.28 -2.46 -30.53
CA TRP A 17 13.07 -1.74 -29.52
C TRP A 17 12.50 -0.36 -29.19
N GLU A 18 11.85 0.30 -30.15
CA GLU A 18 11.21 1.59 -29.98
C GLU A 18 10.06 1.56 -28.95
N ASP A 19 9.35 0.44 -28.83
CA ASP A 19 8.24 0.28 -27.87
C ASP A 19 8.70 0.35 -26.42
N THR A 20 9.99 0.10 -26.16
CA THR A 20 10.57 0.24 -24.82
C THR A 20 10.43 1.64 -24.25
N ARG A 21 10.33 2.68 -25.10
CA ARG A 21 10.11 4.07 -24.65
C ARG A 21 8.79 4.28 -23.92
N ASN A 22 7.80 3.41 -24.14
CA ASN A 22 6.51 3.46 -23.47
C ASN A 22 6.51 2.68 -22.14
N ILE A 23 7.61 2.01 -21.79
CA ILE A 23 7.74 1.32 -20.51
C ILE A 23 7.86 2.38 -19.40
N PRO A 24 7.05 2.31 -18.34
CA PRO A 24 7.14 3.23 -17.21
C PRO A 24 8.36 2.87 -16.33
N TYR A 25 9.56 3.20 -16.80
CA TYR A 25 10.82 2.92 -16.10
C TYR A 25 10.86 3.48 -14.67
N GLU A 26 10.18 4.59 -14.43
CA GLU A 26 9.99 5.20 -13.13
C GLU A 26 9.44 4.20 -12.10
N ILE A 27 8.47 3.36 -12.50
CA ILE A 27 7.88 2.33 -11.64
C ILE A 27 8.89 1.23 -11.34
N ILE A 28 9.70 0.84 -12.32
CA ILE A 28 10.76 -0.17 -12.16
C ILE A 28 11.80 0.32 -11.16
N PHE A 29 12.29 1.56 -11.33
CA PHE A 29 13.23 2.18 -10.39
C PHE A 29 12.60 2.37 -9.00
N LEU A 30 11.32 2.72 -8.92
CA LEU A 30 10.60 2.86 -7.65
C LEU A 30 10.55 1.54 -6.88
N PHE A 31 10.25 0.42 -7.52
CA PHE A 31 10.29 -0.90 -6.87
C PHE A 31 11.72 -1.26 -6.42
N GLY A 32 12.73 -1.03 -7.26
CA GLY A 32 14.13 -1.27 -6.91
C GLY A 32 14.58 -0.45 -5.70
N ALA A 33 14.25 0.84 -5.67
CA ALA A 33 14.49 1.72 -4.53
C ALA A 33 13.71 1.25 -3.30
N GLY A 34 12.45 0.84 -3.48
CA GLY A 34 11.60 0.28 -2.43
C GLY A 34 12.21 -0.95 -1.76
N PHE A 35 12.67 -1.93 -2.55
CA PHE A 35 13.37 -3.11 -2.01
C PHE A 35 14.69 -2.76 -1.35
N SER A 36 15.42 -1.77 -1.87
CA SER A 36 16.66 -1.29 -1.25
C SER A 36 16.40 -0.62 0.10
N ILE A 37 15.35 0.20 0.21
CA ILE A 37 14.92 0.82 1.47
C ILE A 37 14.45 -0.27 2.44
N ALA A 38 13.65 -1.22 1.99
CA ALA A 38 13.20 -2.36 2.80
C ALA A 38 14.40 -3.13 3.40
N ALA A 39 15.40 -3.43 2.57
CA ALA A 39 16.63 -4.06 3.02
C ALA A 39 17.38 -3.19 4.03
N ALA A 40 17.56 -1.90 3.75
CA ALA A 40 18.24 -0.97 4.66
C ALA A 40 17.52 -0.83 6.01
N VAL A 41 16.19 -0.74 6.01
CA VAL A 41 15.35 -0.64 7.21
C VAL A 41 15.40 -1.93 8.03
N SER A 42 15.51 -3.09 7.37
CA SER A 42 15.67 -4.40 8.04
C SER A 42 17.08 -4.56 8.62
N HIS A 43 18.13 -4.24 7.85
CA HIS A 43 19.53 -4.38 8.27
C HIS A 43 19.97 -3.36 9.33
N SER A 44 19.41 -2.16 9.32
CA SER A 44 19.74 -1.11 10.30
C SER A 44 19.14 -1.35 11.69
N GLY A 45 18.24 -2.31 11.85
CA GLY A 45 17.48 -2.53 13.09
C GLY A 45 16.30 -1.56 13.28
N LEU A 46 16.13 -0.58 12.38
CA LEU A 46 15.06 0.42 12.47
C LEU A 46 13.67 -0.21 12.45
N ALA A 47 13.45 -1.26 11.66
CA ALA A 47 12.19 -2.00 11.64
C ALA A 47 11.85 -2.57 13.03
N SER A 48 12.84 -3.18 13.70
CA SER A 48 12.67 -3.77 15.03
C SER A 48 12.39 -2.70 16.09
N ASP A 49 13.10 -1.57 16.02
CA ASP A 49 12.88 -0.43 16.91
C ASP A 49 11.47 0.16 16.74
N ILE A 50 11.01 0.36 15.51
CA ILE A 50 9.65 0.84 15.23
C ILE A 50 8.62 -0.20 15.70
N ALA A 51 8.83 -1.48 15.42
CA ALA A 51 7.95 -2.55 15.87
C ALA A 51 7.84 -2.64 17.41
N SER A 52 8.91 -2.32 18.14
CA SER A 52 8.88 -2.24 19.61
C SER A 52 7.96 -1.12 20.11
N LYS A 53 7.94 0.02 19.40
CA LYS A 53 7.05 1.15 19.69
C LYS A 53 5.60 0.86 19.31
N LEU A 54 5.36 -0.09 18.41
CA LEU A 54 4.03 -0.62 18.07
C LEU A 54 3.52 -1.68 19.05
N SER A 55 4.26 -2.00 20.13
CA SER A 55 3.82 -2.96 21.15
C SER A 55 2.44 -2.65 21.75
N PHE A 56 2.05 -1.38 21.86
CA PHE A 56 0.70 -1.03 22.31
C PHE A 56 -0.41 -1.60 21.41
N VAL A 57 -0.15 -1.76 20.11
CA VAL A 57 -1.09 -2.35 19.15
C VAL A 57 -1.29 -3.83 19.45
N SER A 58 -0.25 -4.54 19.91
CA SER A 58 -0.37 -5.97 20.26
C SER A 58 -1.27 -6.24 21.47
N HIS A 59 -1.59 -5.23 22.28
CA HIS A 59 -2.54 -5.34 23.37
C HIS A 59 -4.00 -5.10 22.95
N LEU A 60 -4.24 -4.65 21.72
CA LEU A 60 -5.58 -4.44 21.21
C LEU A 60 -6.21 -5.77 20.78
N PRO A 61 -7.55 -5.91 20.85
CA PRO A 61 -8.23 -7.00 20.16
C PRO A 61 -7.93 -6.92 18.65
N LEU A 62 -7.95 -8.07 17.97
CA LEU A 62 -7.57 -8.19 16.55
C LEU A 62 -8.26 -7.16 15.64
N LEU A 63 -9.56 -6.92 15.86
CA LEU A 63 -10.34 -5.93 15.13
C LEU A 63 -9.79 -4.50 15.34
N GLY A 64 -9.39 -4.17 16.57
CA GLY A 64 -8.75 -2.89 16.90
C GLY A 64 -7.38 -2.73 16.24
N MET A 65 -6.60 -3.82 16.14
CA MET A 65 -5.32 -3.80 15.43
C MET A 65 -5.50 -3.47 13.94
N PHE A 66 -6.42 -4.16 13.27
CA PHE A 66 -6.73 -3.91 11.86
C PHE A 66 -7.21 -2.48 11.64
N LEU A 67 -8.08 -1.98 12.50
CA LEU A 67 -8.61 -0.62 12.40
C LEU A 67 -7.50 0.44 12.53
N VAL A 68 -6.62 0.33 13.54
CA VAL A 68 -5.55 1.30 13.77
C VAL A 68 -4.56 1.32 12.61
N ILE A 69 -4.17 0.14 12.11
CA ILE A 69 -3.22 0.04 11.00
C ILE A 69 -3.86 0.54 9.70
N ALA A 70 -5.11 0.15 9.41
CA ALA A 70 -5.82 0.62 8.24
C ALA A 70 -5.96 2.15 8.24
N LEU A 71 -6.31 2.77 9.37
CA LEU A 71 -6.35 4.23 9.49
C LEU A 71 -4.98 4.85 9.23
N PHE A 72 -3.95 4.36 9.91
CA PHE A 72 -2.59 4.90 9.77
C PHE A 72 -2.11 4.88 8.32
N VAL A 73 -2.27 3.74 7.64
CA VAL A 73 -1.83 3.58 6.25
C VAL A 73 -2.70 4.41 5.29
N THR A 74 -4.03 4.41 5.47
CA THR A 74 -4.97 5.19 4.64
C THR A 74 -4.63 6.68 4.66
N PHE A 75 -4.39 7.26 5.84
CA PHE A 75 -4.01 8.67 5.94
C PHE A 75 -2.59 8.95 5.44
N SER A 76 -1.65 8.01 5.62
CA SER A 76 -0.29 8.16 5.11
C SER A 76 -0.24 8.15 3.57
N THR A 77 -1.17 7.43 2.94
CA THR A 77 -1.23 7.33 1.47
C THR A 77 -1.78 8.58 0.79
N GLU A 78 -2.42 9.48 1.54
CA GLU A 78 -2.91 10.76 1.00
C GLU A 78 -1.76 11.72 0.66
N VAL A 79 -0.61 11.56 1.31
CA VAL A 79 0.57 12.43 1.14
C VAL A 79 1.74 11.72 0.45
N THR A 80 1.61 10.42 0.20
CA THR A 80 2.69 9.56 -0.35
C THR A 80 2.13 8.68 -1.46
N SER A 81 2.90 8.43 -2.51
CA SER A 81 2.49 7.45 -3.54
C SER A 81 2.20 6.07 -2.91
N ASN A 82 1.07 5.45 -3.26
CA ASN A 82 0.65 4.13 -2.77
C ASN A 82 1.78 3.09 -2.87
N THR A 83 2.50 3.07 -3.99
CA THR A 83 3.60 2.14 -4.24
C THR A 83 4.81 2.42 -3.34
N ALA A 84 5.14 3.71 -3.14
CA ALA A 84 6.23 4.12 -2.27
C ALA A 84 5.92 3.78 -0.80
N LEU A 85 4.69 4.09 -0.34
CA LEU A 85 4.24 3.78 1.01
C LEU A 85 4.27 2.27 1.27
N THR A 86 3.74 1.46 0.35
CA THR A 86 3.73 0.00 0.47
C THR A 86 5.15 -0.55 0.57
N SER A 87 6.09 -0.03 -0.24
CA SER A 87 7.49 -0.49 -0.24
C SER A 87 8.22 -0.23 1.07
N ILE A 88 7.83 0.81 1.82
CA ILE A 88 8.43 1.18 3.10
C ILE A 88 7.69 0.53 4.27
N ALA A 89 6.36 0.57 4.26
CA ALA A 89 5.52 0.18 5.39
C ALA A 89 5.40 -1.35 5.53
N ILE A 90 5.29 -2.10 4.44
CA ILE A 90 5.11 -3.56 4.49
C ILE A 90 6.27 -4.28 5.16
N PRO A 91 7.55 -3.97 4.89
CA PRO A 91 8.67 -4.57 5.62
C PRO A 91 8.61 -4.32 7.14
N ILE A 92 8.22 -3.12 7.56
CA ILE A 92 8.08 -2.77 8.98
C ILE A 92 6.95 -3.57 9.63
N PHE A 93 5.79 -3.64 8.95
CA PHE A 93 4.66 -4.44 9.43
C PHE A 93 4.94 -5.94 9.38
N TYR A 94 5.81 -6.42 8.49
CA TYR A 94 6.23 -7.82 8.41
C TYR A 94 7.04 -8.21 9.66
N GLU A 95 8.00 -7.38 10.08
CA GLU A 95 8.71 -7.58 11.35
C GLU A 95 7.79 -7.55 12.57
N PHE A 96 6.73 -6.73 12.53
CA PHE A 96 5.70 -6.74 13.56
C PHE A 96 4.81 -8.00 13.51
N ALA A 97 4.41 -8.44 12.32
CA ALA A 97 3.57 -9.62 12.07
C ALA A 97 4.26 -10.93 12.49
N GLN A 98 5.59 -10.99 12.45
CA GLN A 98 6.35 -12.14 12.95
C GLN A 98 6.24 -12.35 14.47
N LYS A 99 5.79 -11.33 15.22
CA LYS A 99 5.63 -11.39 16.69
C LYS A 99 4.24 -11.88 17.12
N MET A 100 3.38 -12.27 16.18
CA MET A 100 1.99 -12.69 16.43
C MET A 100 1.66 -14.00 15.69
N PRO A 101 0.53 -14.67 15.99
CA PRO A 101 0.12 -15.87 15.27
C PRO A 101 0.08 -15.66 13.75
N GLN A 102 0.53 -16.65 12.99
CA GLN A 102 0.74 -16.56 11.54
C GLN A 102 -0.50 -16.06 10.78
N ASP A 103 -1.69 -16.53 11.15
CA ASP A 103 -2.95 -16.15 10.50
C ASP A 103 -3.30 -14.68 10.73
N GLN A 104 -3.03 -14.18 11.95
CA GLN A 104 -3.26 -12.78 12.31
C GLN A 104 -2.25 -11.85 11.62
N GLY A 105 -0.98 -12.26 11.59
CA GLY A 105 0.08 -11.52 10.91
C GLY A 105 -0.16 -11.40 9.41
N THR A 106 -0.60 -12.48 8.77
CA THR A 106 -0.93 -12.49 7.34
C THR A 106 -2.09 -11.54 7.03
N MET A 107 -3.14 -11.57 7.85
CA MET A 107 -4.29 -10.66 7.69
C MET A 107 -3.93 -9.20 7.92
N LEU A 108 -3.05 -8.92 8.89
CA LEU A 108 -2.55 -7.57 9.16
C LEU A 108 -1.77 -7.00 7.95
N LEU A 109 -0.94 -7.82 7.31
CA LEU A 109 -0.22 -7.43 6.08
C LEU A 109 -1.18 -7.20 4.90
N MET A 110 -2.21 -8.03 4.76
CA MET A 110 -3.27 -7.83 3.77
C MET A 110 -3.98 -6.49 4.00
N VAL A 111 -4.39 -6.21 5.24
CA VAL A 111 -5.05 -4.94 5.62
C VAL A 111 -4.16 -3.75 5.29
N ALA A 112 -2.88 -3.78 5.70
CA ALA A 112 -1.95 -2.71 5.39
C ALA A 112 -1.78 -2.49 3.87
N THR A 113 -1.68 -3.57 3.10
CA THR A 113 -1.50 -3.49 1.64
C THR A 113 -2.72 -2.89 0.94
N VAL A 114 -3.93 -3.32 1.33
CA VAL A 114 -5.17 -2.80 0.73
C VAL A 114 -5.42 -1.35 1.17
N ALA A 115 -5.19 -1.03 2.44
CA ALA A 115 -5.35 0.34 2.96
C ALA A 115 -4.44 1.35 2.25
N ALA A 116 -3.24 0.95 1.80
CA ALA A 116 -2.36 1.81 1.02
C ALA A 116 -2.97 2.27 -0.32
N SER A 117 -4.03 1.59 -0.79
CA SER A 117 -4.76 1.99 -2.00
C SER A 117 -5.92 2.94 -1.74
N TYR A 118 -6.29 3.21 -0.48
CA TYR A 118 -7.43 4.06 -0.11
C TYR A 118 -7.03 5.54 -0.04
N ALA A 119 -6.60 6.07 -1.19
CA ALA A 119 -6.21 7.47 -1.35
C ALA A 119 -7.36 8.27 -2.00
N PHE A 120 -8.31 8.74 -1.20
CA PHE A 120 -9.55 9.37 -1.70
C PHE A 120 -9.63 10.88 -1.46
N MET A 121 -8.80 11.45 -0.58
CA MET A 121 -8.94 12.81 -0.06
C MET A 121 -8.20 13.86 -0.89
N LEU A 122 -6.96 13.59 -1.31
CA LEU A 122 -6.11 14.59 -1.93
C LEU A 122 -5.86 14.33 -3.43
N PRO A 123 -5.79 15.40 -4.26
CA PRO A 123 -5.54 15.29 -5.70
C PRO A 123 -4.12 14.81 -6.01
N ILE A 124 -3.16 15.08 -5.13
CA ILE A 124 -1.76 14.66 -5.30
C ILE A 124 -1.54 13.17 -4.99
N ALA A 125 -2.50 12.53 -4.32
CA ALA A 125 -2.32 11.18 -3.83
C ALA A 125 -2.28 10.14 -4.97
N THR A 126 -3.10 10.30 -6.02
CA THR A 126 -3.13 9.37 -7.16
C THR A 126 -3.40 10.06 -8.50
N PRO A 127 -2.92 9.50 -9.64
CA PRO A 127 -3.20 10.05 -10.97
C PRO A 127 -4.68 10.20 -11.31
N PRO A 128 -5.59 9.25 -10.98
CA PRO A 128 -7.03 9.43 -11.20
C PRO A 128 -7.60 10.66 -10.50
N ASN A 129 -7.18 10.90 -9.25
CA ASN A 129 -7.58 12.07 -8.47
C ASN A 129 -7.13 13.37 -9.14
N ALA A 130 -5.89 13.42 -9.64
CA ALA A 130 -5.35 14.56 -10.37
C ALA A 130 -6.08 14.80 -11.71
N ILE A 131 -6.44 13.74 -12.45
CA ILE A 131 -7.18 13.84 -13.72
C ILE A 131 -8.54 14.48 -13.50
N VAL A 132 -9.31 14.02 -12.51
CA VAL A 132 -10.63 14.60 -12.21
C VAL A 132 -10.50 16.06 -11.76
N MET A 133 -9.49 16.38 -10.93
CA MET A 133 -9.25 17.75 -10.48
C MET A 133 -8.89 18.69 -11.65
N SER A 134 -8.23 18.17 -12.70
CA SER A 134 -7.88 18.95 -13.90
C SER A 134 -9.10 19.44 -14.70
N SER A 135 -10.26 18.79 -14.55
CA SER A 135 -11.52 19.21 -15.18
C SER A 135 -12.05 20.56 -14.65
N ARG A 136 -11.54 21.02 -13.49
CA ARG A 136 -11.97 22.24 -12.77
C ARG A 136 -13.44 22.24 -12.33
N ILE A 137 -14.14 21.12 -12.43
CA ILE A 137 -15.54 20.96 -12.00
C ILE A 137 -15.62 20.80 -10.47
N ILE A 138 -14.64 20.13 -9.88
CA ILE A 138 -14.60 19.79 -8.45
C ILE A 138 -13.59 20.68 -7.73
N ARG A 139 -13.95 21.20 -6.55
CA ARG A 139 -13.04 21.96 -5.68
C ARG A 139 -12.25 21.02 -4.77
N ILE A 140 -11.00 21.39 -4.44
CA ILE A 140 -10.14 20.60 -3.52
C ILE A 140 -10.86 20.30 -2.19
N ARG A 141 -11.59 21.28 -1.66
CA ARG A 141 -12.32 21.14 -0.40
C ARG A 141 -13.48 20.14 -0.48
N GLU A 142 -14.14 20.05 -1.63
CA GLU A 142 -15.22 19.07 -1.87
C GLU A 142 -14.63 17.66 -1.96
N MET A 143 -13.55 17.50 -2.73
CA MET A 143 -12.82 16.24 -2.83
C MET A 143 -12.33 15.78 -1.45
N ALA A 144 -11.72 16.67 -0.67
CA ALA A 144 -11.21 16.32 0.66
C ALA A 144 -12.32 15.92 1.64
N THR A 145 -13.47 16.60 1.62
CA THR A 145 -14.58 16.28 2.54
C THR A 145 -15.29 14.99 2.17
N VAL A 146 -15.44 14.67 0.88
CA VAL A 146 -15.99 13.39 0.42
C VAL A 146 -14.97 12.26 0.65
N GLY A 147 -13.71 12.49 0.29
CA GLY A 147 -12.63 11.53 0.46
C GLY A 147 -12.42 11.14 1.92
N LEU A 148 -12.49 12.09 2.85
CA LEU A 148 -12.39 11.79 4.28
C LEU A 148 -13.51 10.82 4.74
N LYS A 149 -14.74 11.01 4.27
CA LYS A 149 -15.86 10.10 4.57
C LYS A 149 -15.62 8.72 3.97
N LEU A 150 -15.16 8.67 2.72
CA LEU A 150 -14.82 7.43 2.04
C LEU A 150 -13.65 6.69 2.71
N ASN A 151 -12.66 7.40 3.25
CA ASN A 151 -11.57 6.79 4.02
C ASN A 151 -12.09 6.06 5.25
N PHE A 152 -12.97 6.71 6.05
CA PHE A 152 -13.56 6.06 7.22
C PHE A 152 -14.46 4.87 6.84
N ILE A 153 -15.30 5.02 5.81
CA ILE A 153 -16.16 3.93 5.34
C ILE A 153 -15.31 2.76 4.80
N GLY A 154 -14.31 3.07 3.97
CA GLY A 154 -13.39 2.09 3.40
C GLY A 154 -12.63 1.33 4.48
N VAL A 155 -12.06 2.04 5.46
CA VAL A 155 -11.38 1.42 6.61
C VAL A 155 -12.33 0.52 7.41
N ALA A 156 -13.56 0.95 7.67
CA ALA A 156 -14.53 0.14 8.39
C ALA A 156 -14.88 -1.14 7.61
N VAL A 157 -15.15 -1.02 6.30
CA VAL A 157 -15.44 -2.16 5.42
C VAL A 157 -14.23 -3.10 5.35
N LEU A 158 -13.03 -2.58 5.14
CA LEU A 158 -11.81 -3.37 5.07
C LEU A 158 -11.55 -4.14 6.37
N THR A 159 -11.70 -3.46 7.51
CA THR A 159 -11.51 -4.07 8.83
C THR A 159 -12.50 -5.21 9.07
N LEU A 160 -13.79 -5.00 8.74
CA LEU A 160 -14.82 -6.03 8.88
C LEU A 160 -14.57 -7.20 7.95
N VAL A 161 -14.28 -6.95 6.67
CA VAL A 161 -13.99 -7.99 5.68
C VAL A 161 -12.77 -8.80 6.10
N ALA A 162 -11.68 -8.16 6.55
CA ALA A 162 -10.49 -8.85 7.04
C ALA A 162 -10.80 -9.72 8.27
N TYR A 163 -11.62 -9.22 9.20
CA TYR A 163 -12.02 -9.98 10.38
C TYR A 163 -12.87 -11.22 10.03
N PHE A 164 -13.83 -11.08 9.11
CA PHE A 164 -14.63 -12.21 8.64
C PHE A 164 -13.82 -13.22 7.83
N LEU A 165 -12.92 -12.75 6.96
CA LEU A 165 -12.01 -13.61 6.20
C LEU A 165 -11.07 -14.38 7.12
N TRP A 166 -10.53 -13.73 8.15
CA TRP A 166 -9.71 -14.37 9.17
C TRP A 166 -10.49 -15.49 9.88
N GLY A 167 -11.74 -15.21 10.29
CA GLY A 167 -12.60 -16.21 10.93
C GLY A 167 -12.99 -17.38 10.01
N PHE A 168 -12.92 -17.23 8.69
CA PHE A 168 -13.15 -18.32 7.74
C PHE A 168 -11.88 -19.16 7.46
N MET A 169 -10.69 -18.59 7.67
CA MET A 169 -9.41 -19.26 7.44
C MET A 169 -8.94 -20.14 8.61
N ILE A 170 -9.56 -19.99 9.78
CA ILE A 170 -9.34 -20.81 10.98
C ILE A 170 -10.39 -21.92 11.04
#